data_AF-A0A7W0VNT8-F1
#
_entry.id   AF-A0A7W0VNT8-F1
#
_cell.length_a   1.000
_cell.length_b   1.000
_cell.length_c   1.000
_cell.angle_alpha   90.00
_cell.angle_beta   90.00
_cell.angle_gamma   90.00
#
_symmetry.space_group_name_H-M   'P 1'
#
loop_
_entity.id
_entity.type
_entity.pdbx_description
1 polymer ?
#
loop_
_entity_poly.entity_id
_entity_poly.type
_entity_poly.pdbx_seq_one_letter_code
_entity_poly.pdbx_strand_id
1 'polypeptide(L)'
;MLGRSIAIACLVGACSGDETRAKPEAPDMAELVNAYASPSRNFDEATAIEVKNLVDRKVRALADMDAIVAAVDTAMAALGEEPVMSVAGTSSRNLVLEGEGTAHIERICSGHGVPAPPVNKEANGYLDLTVGYTQEGLDPVVFGGATNCHEQVGAAELSIEGAINLYIGESLTIDKLGTSPILFQLDGFALDSGTTRVVDGGFDFQVCRGTESNCVENNFEVLLGLSTGTLVFFVDLGTKTGGFRGANGRWSCDFAASRCTNTAGDVVMTPMYDL
;
A
#
# COMPACT_ATOMS: atom_id res chain seq x y z
N MET A 1 57.61 9.25 -36.40
CA MET A 1 56.76 10.40 -36.79
C MET A 1 55.76 9.92 -37.81
N LEU A 2 54.45 10.08 -37.52
CA LEU A 2 53.26 10.03 -38.40
C LEU A 2 53.12 8.83 -39.37
N GLY A 3 51.96 8.17 -39.53
CA GLY A 3 50.59 8.38 -39.11
C GLY A 3 49.80 7.07 -39.37
N ARG A 4 48.85 6.72 -38.49
CA ARG A 4 47.40 6.95 -38.65
C ARG A 4 46.71 6.05 -39.71
N SER A 5 45.88 5.15 -39.17
CA SER A 5 44.50 4.84 -39.58
C SER A 5 44.23 3.61 -40.45
N ILE A 6 43.10 2.96 -40.12
CA ILE A 6 42.36 1.86 -40.77
C ILE A 6 42.84 0.47 -40.25
N ALA A 7 42.09 -0.33 -39.47
CA ALA A 7 40.65 -0.53 -39.44
C ALA A 7 40.13 -0.77 -38.00
N ILE A 8 39.37 0.20 -37.48
CA ILE A 8 38.32 -0.03 -36.48
C ILE A 8 37.04 -0.21 -37.31
N ALA A 9 36.77 -1.45 -37.72
CA ALA A 9 35.61 -1.81 -38.53
C ALA A 9 34.87 -3.06 -37.98
N CYS A 10 35.00 -3.32 -36.67
CA CYS A 10 34.27 -4.40 -35.98
C CYS A 10 33.51 -3.91 -34.73
N LEU A 11 33.25 -2.61 -34.59
CA LEU A 11 32.56 -2.03 -33.41
C LEU A 11 31.25 -1.30 -33.76
N VAL A 12 30.68 -1.54 -34.95
CA VAL A 12 29.42 -0.91 -35.40
C VAL A 12 28.31 -1.94 -35.63
N GLY A 13 28.46 -3.17 -35.14
CA GLY A 13 27.51 -4.27 -35.38
C GLY A 13 26.87 -4.90 -34.14
N ALA A 14 27.09 -4.37 -32.93
CA ALA A 14 26.66 -5.02 -31.68
C ALA A 14 25.85 -4.12 -30.72
N CYS A 15 25.45 -2.92 -31.15
CA CYS A 15 24.54 -2.05 -30.39
C CYS A 15 23.33 -1.68 -31.25
N SER A 16 22.60 -2.68 -31.74
CA SER A 16 21.24 -2.50 -32.26
C SER A 16 20.30 -3.52 -31.62
N GLY A 17 20.53 -3.83 -30.35
CA GLY A 17 19.51 -4.39 -29.48
C GLY A 17 18.57 -3.27 -29.06
N ASP A 18 17.83 -2.71 -30.03
CA ASP A 18 16.63 -1.93 -29.80
C ASP A 18 15.49 -2.92 -29.49
N GLU A 19 15.71 -3.77 -28.48
CA GLU A 19 14.58 -4.33 -27.76
C GLU A 19 14.19 -3.24 -26.79
N THR A 20 13.31 -2.35 -27.26
CA THR A 20 12.41 -1.60 -26.38
C THR A 20 11.74 -2.64 -25.50
N ARG A 21 12.33 -2.92 -24.33
CA ARG A 21 11.74 -3.82 -23.34
C ARG A 21 10.41 -3.20 -23.00
N ALA A 22 9.34 -3.84 -23.46
CA ALA A 22 8.00 -3.40 -23.18
C ALA A 22 7.85 -3.26 -21.66
N LYS A 23 7.34 -2.11 -21.26
CA LYS A 23 7.01 -1.83 -19.87
C LYS A 23 6.04 -2.92 -19.38
N PRO A 24 6.33 -3.60 -18.27
CA PRO A 24 5.39 -4.56 -17.70
C PRO A 24 4.05 -3.88 -17.42
N GLU A 25 2.96 -4.59 -17.74
CA GLU A 25 1.60 -4.09 -17.54
C GLU A 25 1.23 -4.21 -16.06
N ALA A 26 0.81 -3.09 -15.46
CA ALA A 26 0.33 -3.08 -14.09
C ALA A 26 -1.07 -3.73 -13.99
N PRO A 27 -1.41 -4.37 -12.87
CA PRO A 27 -2.76 -4.86 -12.63
C PRO A 27 -3.80 -3.73 -12.67
N ASP A 28 -4.99 -4.04 -13.18
CA ASP A 28 -6.11 -3.11 -13.17
C ASP A 28 -6.69 -2.98 -11.76
N MET A 29 -6.56 -1.80 -11.15
CA MET A 29 -7.11 -1.48 -9.83
C MET A 29 -8.39 -0.64 -9.90
N ALA A 30 -8.93 -0.34 -11.10
CA ALA A 30 -10.04 0.58 -11.27
C ALA A 30 -11.30 0.15 -10.49
N GLU A 31 -11.62 -1.14 -10.46
CA GLU A 31 -12.76 -1.66 -9.70
C GLU A 31 -12.60 -1.40 -8.20
N LEU A 32 -11.41 -1.66 -7.65
CA LEU A 32 -11.13 -1.46 -6.23
C LEU A 32 -11.15 0.04 -5.85
N VAL A 33 -10.50 0.88 -6.68
CA VAL A 33 -10.52 2.34 -6.52
C VAL A 33 -11.97 2.85 -6.51
N ASN A 34 -12.81 2.36 -7.43
CA ASN A 34 -14.23 2.73 -7.49
C ASN A 34 -15.02 2.23 -6.27
N ALA A 35 -14.74 1.02 -5.77
CA ALA A 35 -15.39 0.47 -4.59
C ALA A 35 -15.08 1.28 -3.33
N TYR A 36 -13.86 1.81 -3.21
CA TYR A 36 -13.51 2.77 -2.17
C TYR A 36 -14.18 4.12 -2.42
N ALA A 37 -14.19 4.66 -3.63
CA ALA A 37 -14.80 5.96 -3.89
C ALA A 37 -16.33 5.95 -3.66
N SER A 38 -17.02 4.90 -4.08
CA SER A 38 -18.48 4.76 -4.05
C SER A 38 -18.91 3.39 -3.51
N PRO A 39 -18.87 3.19 -2.18
CA PRO A 39 -19.34 1.95 -1.56
C PRO A 39 -20.82 1.71 -1.91
N SER A 40 -21.15 0.48 -2.30
CA SER A 40 -22.45 0.17 -2.90
C SER A 40 -23.53 -0.21 -1.90
N ARG A 41 -23.17 -0.55 -0.67
CA ARG A 41 -24.08 -1.02 0.37
C ARG A 41 -24.47 0.12 1.33
N ASN A 42 -25.74 0.20 1.72
CA ASN A 42 -26.18 1.09 2.80
C ASN A 42 -25.74 0.55 4.15
N PHE A 43 -25.36 1.44 5.07
CA PHE A 43 -25.20 1.05 6.47
C PHE A 43 -26.55 1.16 7.19
N ASP A 44 -27.07 0.01 7.64
CA ASP A 44 -28.33 -0.16 8.37
C ASP A 44 -28.18 -1.25 9.46
N GLU A 45 -29.22 -1.52 10.24
CA GLU A 45 -29.16 -2.51 11.34
C GLU A 45 -28.77 -3.91 10.88
N ALA A 46 -29.31 -4.36 9.74
CA ALA A 46 -28.99 -5.69 9.20
C ALA A 46 -27.51 -5.77 8.81
N THR A 47 -27.01 -4.72 8.16
CA THR A 47 -25.63 -4.63 7.72
C THR A 47 -24.68 -4.48 8.93
N ALA A 48 -25.08 -3.76 9.97
CA ALA A 48 -24.33 -3.66 11.23
C ALA A 48 -24.11 -5.02 11.90
N ILE A 49 -25.05 -5.96 11.78
CA ILE A 49 -24.89 -7.33 12.27
C ILE A 49 -23.91 -8.11 11.39
N GLU A 50 -24.02 -8.01 10.07
CA GLU A 50 -23.15 -8.71 9.11
C GLU A 50 -21.69 -8.28 9.26
N VAL A 51 -21.43 -6.97 9.42
CA VAL A 51 -20.06 -6.46 9.49
C VAL A 51 -19.33 -6.81 10.79
N LYS A 52 -20.03 -7.18 11.87
CA LYS A 52 -19.38 -7.55 13.15
C LYS A 52 -18.28 -8.58 12.96
N ASN A 53 -18.61 -9.69 12.31
CA ASN A 53 -17.65 -10.78 12.08
C ASN A 53 -16.55 -10.42 11.07
N LEU A 54 -16.79 -9.43 10.22
CA LEU A 54 -15.80 -8.95 9.24
C LEU A 54 -14.83 -7.99 9.90
N VAL A 55 -15.31 -7.06 10.73
CA VAL A 55 -14.51 -6.16 11.54
C VAL A 55 -13.64 -6.96 12.51
N ASP A 56 -14.22 -7.90 13.26
CA ASP A 56 -13.47 -8.73 14.20
C ASP A 56 -12.35 -9.56 13.53
N ARG A 57 -12.51 -9.95 12.26
CA ARG A 57 -11.48 -10.70 11.52
C ARG A 57 -10.47 -9.79 10.82
N LYS A 58 -10.94 -8.81 10.05
CA LYS A 58 -10.09 -7.97 9.19
C LYS A 58 -9.45 -6.81 9.96
N VAL A 59 -10.16 -6.18 10.89
CA VAL A 59 -9.63 -5.01 11.63
C VAL A 59 -8.71 -5.46 12.76
N ARG A 60 -9.02 -6.56 13.46
CA ARG A 60 -8.08 -7.12 14.46
C ARG A 60 -6.79 -7.63 13.84
N ALA A 61 -6.82 -8.11 12.61
CA ALA A 61 -5.60 -8.42 11.86
C ALA A 61 -4.68 -7.21 11.72
N LEU A 62 -5.24 -6.01 11.87
CA LEU A 62 -4.57 -4.71 11.80
C LEU A 62 -4.50 -4.04 13.17
N ALA A 63 -4.50 -4.80 14.28
CA ALA A 63 -4.60 -4.27 15.65
C ALA A 63 -3.58 -3.16 15.99
N ASP A 64 -2.49 -3.05 15.24
CA ASP A 64 -1.52 -1.95 15.36
C ASP A 64 -1.53 -1.05 14.10
N MET A 65 -2.69 -0.46 13.79
CA MET A 65 -2.86 0.48 12.67
C MET A 65 -1.87 1.64 12.75
N ASP A 66 -1.53 2.09 13.95
CA ASP A 66 -0.58 3.18 14.17
C ASP A 66 0.83 2.78 13.74
N ALA A 67 1.29 1.58 14.12
CA ALA A 67 2.58 1.08 13.65
C ALA A 67 2.59 0.87 12.14
N ILE A 68 1.48 0.39 11.55
CA ILE A 68 1.36 0.25 10.09
C ILE A 68 1.51 1.62 9.43
N VAL A 69 0.73 2.61 9.84
CA VAL A 69 0.77 3.96 9.25
C VAL A 69 2.15 4.59 9.45
N ALA A 70 2.74 4.48 10.64
CA ALA A 70 4.08 4.99 10.91
C ALA A 70 5.16 4.28 10.06
N ALA A 71 5.02 2.98 9.81
CA ALA A 71 5.91 2.24 8.92
C ALA A 71 5.77 2.71 7.47
N VAL A 72 4.54 2.94 7.00
CA VAL A 72 4.31 3.54 5.69
C VAL A 72 4.91 4.96 5.65
N ASP A 73 4.67 5.82 6.64
CA ASP A 73 5.25 7.17 6.69
C ASP A 73 6.78 7.13 6.65
N THR A 74 7.40 6.22 7.40
CA THR A 74 8.85 6.04 7.42
C THR A 74 9.38 5.59 6.06
N ALA A 75 8.73 4.61 5.43
CA ALA A 75 9.11 4.13 4.10
C ALA A 75 9.01 5.24 3.05
N MET A 76 7.97 6.06 3.15
CA MET A 76 7.69 7.14 2.20
C MET A 76 8.62 8.33 2.40
N ALA A 77 8.95 8.66 3.65
CA ALA A 77 9.98 9.63 3.98
C ALA A 77 11.35 9.17 3.42
N ALA A 78 11.68 7.87 3.55
CA ALA A 78 12.91 7.31 2.99
C ALA A 78 12.97 7.32 1.45
N LEU A 79 11.83 7.39 0.76
CA LEU A 79 11.79 7.60 -0.70
C LEU A 79 12.04 9.08 -1.07
N GLY A 80 11.63 10.01 -0.20
CA GLY A 80 11.90 11.44 -0.35
C GLY A 80 13.31 11.85 0.08
N GLU A 81 13.92 11.09 0.99
CA GLU A 81 15.32 11.22 1.38
C GLU A 81 16.19 10.42 0.39
N GLU A 82 16.89 11.11 -0.52
CA GLU A 82 17.82 10.44 -1.44
C GLU A 82 18.80 9.55 -0.66
N PRO A 83 19.15 8.34 -1.16
CA PRO A 83 20.21 7.55 -0.57
C PRO A 83 21.48 8.38 -0.54
N VAL A 84 21.91 8.74 0.66
CA VAL A 84 23.15 9.48 0.91
C VAL A 84 24.33 8.58 0.54
N MET A 85 24.64 8.46 -0.75
CA MET A 85 26.04 8.35 -1.14
C MET A 85 26.65 9.72 -0.86
N SER A 86 27.23 9.87 0.34
CA SER A 86 27.88 11.10 0.77
C SER A 86 29.04 11.44 -0.17
N VAL A 87 28.76 12.24 -1.20
CA VAL A 87 29.74 13.14 -1.79
C VAL A 87 29.41 14.50 -1.20
N ALA A 88 30.31 14.98 -0.34
CA ALA A 88 30.15 16.24 0.39
C ALA A 88 29.69 17.37 -0.54
N GLY A 89 28.47 17.87 -0.31
CA GLY A 89 27.91 18.99 -1.05
C GLY A 89 26.39 18.99 -0.98
N THR A 90 25.85 19.85 -0.11
CA THR A 90 24.42 20.21 -0.04
C THR A 90 23.87 20.51 -1.43
N SER A 91 23.08 19.58 -1.95
CA SER A 91 22.23 19.78 -3.12
C SER A 91 21.02 18.88 -2.96
N SER A 92 19.82 19.47 -2.79
CA SER A 92 18.59 18.74 -3.12
C SER A 92 18.64 18.52 -4.62
N ARG A 93 18.92 17.30 -5.06
CA ARG A 93 18.84 17.00 -6.48
C ARG A 93 17.38 16.72 -6.80
N ASN A 94 16.82 17.49 -7.73
CA ASN A 94 15.55 17.13 -8.34
C ASN A 94 15.79 15.84 -9.11
N LEU A 95 15.08 14.76 -8.79
CA LEU A 95 15.04 13.58 -9.65
C LEU A 95 14.33 14.00 -10.94
N VAL A 96 15.11 14.31 -11.97
CA VAL A 96 14.59 14.58 -13.32
C VAL A 96 14.49 13.23 -14.02
N LEU A 97 13.28 12.68 -14.09
CA LEU A 97 13.00 11.48 -14.87
C LEU A 97 12.94 11.88 -16.35
N GLU A 98 14.06 11.69 -17.07
CA GLU A 98 14.08 11.88 -18.52
C GLU A 98 13.61 10.58 -19.21
N GLY A 99 12.47 10.63 -19.91
CA GLY A 99 11.92 9.52 -20.69
C GLY A 99 10.81 8.72 -20.00
N GLU A 100 10.60 7.50 -20.47
CA GLU A 100 9.67 6.52 -19.89
C GLU A 100 10.43 5.25 -19.53
N GLY A 101 10.01 4.57 -18.46
CA GLY A 101 10.68 3.35 -18.01
C GLY A 101 10.05 2.72 -16.80
N THR A 102 10.80 1.80 -16.19
CA THR A 102 10.45 1.12 -14.94
C THR A 102 11.62 1.09 -13.98
N ALA A 103 11.34 1.20 -12.69
CA ALA A 103 12.27 0.87 -11.63
C ALA A 103 11.78 -0.36 -10.86
N HIS A 104 12.73 -1.17 -10.39
CA HIS A 104 12.47 -2.32 -9.54
C HIS A 104 12.99 -2.02 -8.14
N ILE A 105 12.16 -2.29 -7.14
CA ILE A 105 12.42 -2.08 -5.73
C ILE A 105 12.45 -3.46 -5.09
N GLU A 106 13.66 -3.92 -4.75
CA GLU A 106 13.85 -5.16 -4.02
C GLU A 106 14.25 -4.86 -2.57
N ARG A 107 13.52 -5.45 -1.62
CA ARG A 107 13.85 -5.38 -0.18
C ARG A 107 13.94 -6.79 0.38
N ILE A 108 15.12 -7.20 0.80
CA ILE A 108 15.31 -8.43 1.57
C ILE A 108 14.71 -8.24 2.96
N CYS A 109 13.91 -9.19 3.40
CA CYS A 109 13.25 -9.10 4.70
C CYS A 109 14.22 -9.35 5.85
N SER A 110 13.90 -8.84 7.04
CA SER A 110 14.82 -8.86 8.18
C SER A 110 15.14 -10.26 8.69
N GLY A 111 14.26 -11.24 8.46
CA GLY A 111 14.30 -12.58 9.01
C GLY A 111 13.77 -12.63 10.45
N HIS A 112 13.33 -13.80 10.90
CA HIS A 112 12.81 -14.00 12.26
C HIS A 112 13.93 -14.17 13.29
N GLY A 113 13.70 -13.64 14.49
CA GLY A 113 14.55 -13.83 15.67
C GLY A 113 15.05 -12.54 16.29
N VAL A 114 15.47 -12.65 17.56
CA VAL A 114 16.09 -11.56 18.32
C VAL A 114 17.42 -12.04 18.92
N PRO A 115 18.57 -11.49 18.51
CA PRO A 115 18.74 -10.44 17.49
C PRO A 115 18.35 -10.92 16.09
N ALA A 116 18.04 -9.97 15.20
CA ALA A 116 17.72 -10.27 13.81
C ALA A 116 18.86 -11.07 13.15
N PRO A 117 18.55 -12.10 12.34
CA PRO A 117 19.56 -12.86 11.64
C PRO A 117 20.28 -12.00 10.59
N PRO A 118 21.42 -12.47 10.06
CA PRO A 118 22.07 -11.80 8.93
C PRO A 118 21.12 -11.67 7.73
N VAL A 119 21.20 -10.55 7.01
CA VAL A 119 20.42 -10.31 5.79
C VAL A 119 20.78 -11.38 4.74
N ASN A 120 19.79 -12.22 4.39
CA ASN A 120 19.95 -13.29 3.42
C ASN A 120 18.65 -13.48 2.63
N LYS A 121 18.70 -13.34 1.30
CA LYS A 121 17.49 -13.38 0.46
C LYS A 121 16.84 -14.76 0.44
N GLU A 122 17.62 -15.83 0.37
CA GLU A 122 17.11 -17.20 0.30
C GLU A 122 16.49 -17.66 1.61
N ALA A 123 17.02 -17.22 2.75
CA ALA A 123 16.57 -17.60 4.08
C ALA A 123 15.49 -16.65 4.64
N ASN A 124 15.56 -15.36 4.32
CA ASN A 124 14.63 -14.36 4.86
C ASN A 124 13.51 -13.99 3.88
N GLY A 125 13.65 -14.35 2.60
CA GLY A 125 12.74 -13.90 1.55
C GLY A 125 12.88 -12.40 1.24
N TYR A 126 11.98 -11.91 0.39
CA TYR A 126 12.06 -10.55 -0.12
C TYR A 126 10.71 -10.01 -0.61
N LEU A 127 10.63 -8.68 -0.69
CA LEU A 127 9.63 -7.93 -1.45
C LEU A 127 10.28 -7.50 -2.78
N ASP A 128 9.54 -7.64 -3.87
CA ASP A 128 9.93 -7.15 -5.20
C ASP A 128 8.77 -6.39 -5.81
N LEU A 129 8.96 -5.08 -6.03
CA LEU A 129 7.95 -4.17 -6.54
C LEU A 129 8.47 -3.50 -7.81
N THR A 130 7.58 -3.27 -8.75
CA THR A 130 7.82 -2.57 -10.00
C THR A 130 7.04 -1.26 -9.98
N VAL A 131 7.73 -0.16 -10.30
CA VAL A 131 7.13 1.16 -10.48
C VAL A 131 7.40 1.64 -11.89
N GLY A 132 6.35 1.98 -12.62
CA GLY A 132 6.45 2.66 -13.90
C GLY A 132 6.63 4.16 -13.73
N TYR A 133 7.29 4.80 -14.68
CA TYR A 133 7.35 6.24 -14.75
C TYR A 133 7.33 6.76 -16.19
N THR A 134 6.93 8.01 -16.33
CA THR A 134 6.95 8.81 -17.56
C THR A 134 7.51 10.21 -17.25
N GLN A 135 7.56 11.08 -18.26
CA GLN A 135 7.91 12.49 -18.05
C GLN A 135 6.90 13.25 -17.20
N GLU A 136 5.66 12.76 -17.09
CA GLU A 136 4.59 13.39 -16.31
C GLU A 136 4.62 12.99 -14.83
N GLY A 137 5.32 11.91 -14.48
CA GLY A 137 5.41 11.41 -13.11
C GLY A 137 5.47 9.89 -13.03
N LEU A 138 5.13 9.37 -11.86
CA LEU A 138 4.97 7.94 -11.63
C LEU A 138 3.67 7.45 -12.25
N ASP A 139 3.69 6.19 -12.68
CA ASP A 139 2.45 5.50 -13.04
C ASP A 139 1.55 5.35 -11.82
N PRO A 140 0.22 5.26 -12.02
CA PRO A 140 -0.72 5.23 -10.90
C PRO A 140 -0.61 3.99 -10.01
N VAL A 141 -0.04 2.90 -10.52
CA VAL A 141 0.05 1.60 -9.84
C VAL A 141 1.49 1.15 -9.71
N VAL A 142 1.91 0.91 -8.47
CA VAL A 142 3.13 0.16 -8.11
C VAL A 142 2.71 -1.27 -7.80
N PHE A 143 3.37 -2.28 -8.38
CA PHE A 143 2.89 -3.66 -8.28
C PHE A 143 4.04 -4.67 -8.17
N GLY A 144 3.76 -5.80 -7.54
CA GLY A 144 4.73 -6.87 -7.37
C GLY A 144 4.27 -7.85 -6.29
N GLY A 145 5.18 -8.26 -5.41
CA GLY A 145 4.80 -9.18 -4.34
C GLY A 145 5.88 -9.49 -3.33
N ALA A 146 5.49 -10.31 -2.36
CA ALA A 146 6.35 -10.88 -1.35
C ALA A 146 6.58 -12.36 -1.64
N THR A 147 7.84 -12.79 -1.58
CA THR A 147 8.23 -14.19 -1.73
C THR A 147 8.89 -14.67 -0.44
N ASN A 148 8.19 -15.55 0.30
CA ASN A 148 8.64 -16.11 1.58
C ASN A 148 9.24 -15.06 2.54
N CYS A 149 8.65 -13.87 2.60
CA CYS A 149 9.22 -12.76 3.33
C CYS A 149 8.99 -12.95 4.83
N HIS A 150 10.08 -13.15 5.57
CA HIS A 150 10.10 -13.27 7.01
C HIS A 150 10.52 -11.92 7.61
N GLU A 151 9.59 -11.23 8.27
CA GLU A 151 9.83 -9.91 8.85
C GLU A 151 9.67 -9.94 10.38
N GLN A 152 10.59 -9.31 11.09
CA GLN A 152 10.52 -9.12 12.53
C GLN A 152 10.06 -7.68 12.84
N VAL A 153 8.88 -7.52 13.43
CA VAL A 153 8.35 -6.22 13.86
C VAL A 153 8.19 -6.22 15.38
N GLY A 154 9.15 -5.61 16.07
CA GLY A 154 9.22 -5.71 17.54
C GLY A 154 9.35 -7.17 17.98
N ALA A 155 8.37 -7.67 18.73
CA ALA A 155 8.31 -9.08 19.16
C ALA A 155 7.54 -10.00 18.19
N ALA A 156 6.87 -9.44 17.17
CA ALA A 156 6.06 -10.21 16.23
C ALA A 156 6.93 -10.77 15.09
N GLU A 157 6.79 -12.08 14.85
CA GLU A 157 7.35 -12.78 13.70
C GLU A 157 6.27 -12.85 12.62
N LEU A 158 6.47 -12.12 11.52
CA LEU A 158 5.53 -12.04 10.40
C LEU A 158 6.04 -12.88 9.23
N SER A 159 5.22 -13.79 8.71
CA SER A 159 5.48 -14.41 7.41
C SER A 159 4.53 -13.84 6.38
N ILE A 160 5.09 -13.38 5.27
CA ILE A 160 4.39 -12.63 4.23
C ILE A 160 4.64 -13.29 2.88
N GLU A 161 3.56 -13.63 2.19
CA GLU A 161 3.57 -14.16 0.83
C GLU A 161 2.33 -13.65 0.09
N GLY A 162 2.47 -13.29 -1.19
CA GLY A 162 1.36 -12.86 -2.03
C GLY A 162 1.69 -11.66 -2.91
N ALA A 163 0.70 -11.25 -3.70
CA ALA A 163 0.80 -10.07 -4.55
C ALA A 163 0.52 -8.79 -3.76
N ILE A 164 1.25 -7.72 -4.11
CA ILE A 164 1.11 -6.40 -3.51
C ILE A 164 0.95 -5.39 -4.63
N ASN A 165 -0.21 -4.72 -4.67
CA ASN A 165 -0.47 -3.63 -5.61
C ASN A 165 -0.84 -2.36 -4.83
N LEU A 166 -0.25 -1.24 -5.22
CA LEU A 166 -0.43 0.06 -4.58
C LEU A 166 -0.94 1.04 -5.62
N TYR A 167 -2.15 1.54 -5.44
CA TYR A 167 -2.63 2.68 -6.20
C TYR A 167 -2.25 3.97 -5.47
N ILE A 168 -1.44 4.79 -6.12
CA ILE A 168 -0.86 6.03 -5.57
C ILE A 168 -1.45 7.31 -6.18
N GLY A 169 -2.42 7.18 -7.09
CA GLY A 169 -3.07 8.30 -7.78
C GLY A 169 -2.52 8.58 -9.18
N GLU A 170 -3.29 9.29 -9.98
CA GLU A 170 -2.96 9.59 -11.38
C GLU A 170 -1.82 10.60 -11.51
N SER A 171 -0.84 10.29 -12.35
CA SER A 171 0.32 11.15 -12.71
C SER A 171 0.99 11.80 -11.49
N LEU A 172 1.25 10.99 -10.46
CA LEU A 172 1.77 11.48 -9.20
C LEU A 172 3.24 11.91 -9.34
N THR A 173 3.54 13.13 -8.90
CA THR A 173 4.91 13.61 -8.78
C THR A 173 5.51 13.15 -7.44
N ILE A 174 6.83 12.90 -7.40
CA ILE A 174 7.51 12.33 -6.23
C ILE A 174 7.33 13.19 -4.97
N ASP A 175 7.26 14.52 -5.12
CA ASP A 175 7.02 15.46 -4.02
C ASP A 175 5.63 15.34 -3.38
N LYS A 176 4.66 14.74 -4.08
CA LYS A 176 3.30 14.49 -3.58
C LYS A 176 3.09 13.08 -3.04
N LEU A 177 4.05 12.19 -3.26
CA LEU A 177 3.96 10.79 -2.84
C LEU A 177 3.74 10.66 -1.32
N GLY A 178 4.33 11.55 -0.52
CA GLY A 178 4.14 11.59 0.94
C GLY A 178 2.77 12.12 1.40
N THR A 179 1.99 12.76 0.53
CA THR A 179 0.72 13.42 0.89
C THR A 179 -0.49 12.89 0.14
N SER A 180 -0.32 12.02 -0.85
CA SER A 180 -1.45 11.39 -1.55
C SER A 180 -1.97 10.14 -0.82
N PRO A 181 -3.28 9.85 -0.92
CA PRO A 181 -3.83 8.59 -0.44
C PRO A 181 -3.16 7.42 -1.13
N ILE A 182 -2.91 6.34 -0.38
CA ILE A 182 -2.34 5.10 -0.93
C ILE A 182 -3.33 3.98 -0.65
N LEU A 183 -3.81 3.35 -1.72
CA LEU A 183 -4.66 2.16 -1.65
C LEU A 183 -3.81 0.92 -1.87
N PHE A 184 -3.76 0.07 -0.86
CA PHE A 184 -3.07 -1.21 -0.85
C PHE A 184 -4.07 -2.30 -1.20
N GLN A 185 -3.75 -3.09 -2.22
CA GLN A 185 -4.38 -4.36 -2.51
C GLN A 185 -3.37 -5.47 -2.23
N LEU A 186 -3.74 -6.39 -1.34
CA LEU A 186 -2.93 -7.54 -1.01
C LEU A 186 -3.69 -8.78 -1.44
N ASP A 187 -3.31 -9.37 -2.57
CA ASP A 187 -4.01 -10.51 -3.18
C ASP A 187 -3.23 -11.81 -2.96
N GLY A 188 -3.95 -12.89 -2.68
CA GLY A 188 -3.35 -14.15 -2.24
C GLY A 188 -2.48 -13.99 -0.98
N PHE A 189 -2.73 -12.94 -0.20
CA PHE A 189 -1.84 -12.54 0.88
C PHE A 189 -2.07 -13.39 2.12
N ALA A 190 -0.98 -14.01 2.59
CA ALA A 190 -0.93 -14.71 3.86
C ALA A 190 -0.12 -13.87 4.85
N LEU A 191 -0.71 -13.63 6.03
CA LEU A 191 -0.01 -13.05 7.17
C LEU A 191 -0.10 -14.02 8.32
N ASP A 192 1.03 -14.59 8.73
CA ASP A 192 1.15 -15.40 9.93
C ASP A 192 1.87 -14.61 11.02
N SER A 193 1.34 -14.62 12.25
CA SER A 193 2.01 -14.12 13.44
C SER A 193 2.39 -15.31 14.33
N GLY A 194 3.68 -15.68 14.29
CA GLY A 194 4.16 -16.94 14.87
C GLY A 194 3.48 -18.15 14.23
N THR A 195 2.61 -18.85 14.99
CA THR A 195 1.87 -20.04 14.52
C THR A 195 0.41 -19.76 14.14
N THR A 196 -0.04 -18.52 14.28
CA THR A 196 -1.43 -18.14 14.01
C THR A 196 -1.53 -17.43 12.67
N ARG A 197 -2.37 -17.97 11.78
CA ARG A 197 -2.78 -17.31 10.54
C ARG A 197 -3.70 -16.13 10.87
N VAL A 198 -3.20 -14.92 10.62
CA VAL A 198 -3.90 -13.65 10.90
C VAL A 198 -4.70 -13.20 9.69
N VAL A 199 -4.13 -13.31 8.49
CA VAL A 199 -4.82 -13.06 7.21
C VAL A 199 -4.55 -14.19 6.25
N ASP A 200 -5.60 -14.65 5.56
CA ASP A 200 -5.53 -15.71 4.56
C ASP A 200 -6.41 -15.35 3.35
N GLY A 201 -5.80 -15.21 2.18
CA GLY A 201 -6.51 -14.92 0.93
C GLY A 201 -6.69 -13.44 0.59
N GLY A 202 -5.96 -12.55 1.27
CA GLY A 202 -5.89 -11.14 0.89
C GLY A 202 -6.70 -10.15 1.73
N PHE A 203 -6.25 -8.90 1.72
CA PHE A 203 -6.94 -7.77 2.33
C PHE A 203 -6.54 -6.45 1.69
N ASP A 204 -7.51 -5.54 1.60
CA ASP A 204 -7.31 -4.23 1.00
C ASP A 204 -7.51 -3.15 2.06
N PHE A 205 -6.64 -2.15 2.05
CA PHE A 205 -6.75 -0.99 2.94
C PHE A 205 -6.25 0.26 2.25
N GLN A 206 -6.75 1.41 2.66
CA GLN A 206 -6.34 2.71 2.16
C GLN A 206 -5.84 3.55 3.33
N VAL A 207 -4.66 4.14 3.16
CA VAL A 207 -4.12 5.15 4.07
C VAL A 207 -4.40 6.51 3.45
N CYS A 208 -5.23 7.30 4.11
CA CYS A 208 -5.74 8.54 3.55
C CYS A 208 -4.90 9.72 4.01
N ARG A 209 -4.20 10.29 3.04
CA ARG A 209 -3.33 11.45 3.24
C ARG A 209 -3.79 12.60 2.36
N GLY A 210 -3.49 13.81 2.81
CA GLY A 210 -3.81 15.02 2.06
C GLY A 210 -5.32 15.23 1.87
N THR A 211 -5.67 16.12 0.94
CA THR A 211 -7.02 16.64 0.76
C THR A 211 -7.73 16.08 -0.47
N GLU A 212 -7.27 14.95 -1.01
CA GLU A 212 -7.91 14.35 -2.18
C GLU A 212 -9.34 13.86 -1.91
N SER A 213 -10.18 13.95 -2.93
CA SER A 213 -11.64 14.02 -2.78
C SER A 213 -12.35 12.74 -2.32
N ASN A 214 -11.71 11.57 -2.43
CA ASN A 214 -12.37 10.28 -2.17
C ASN A 214 -12.07 9.70 -0.78
N CYS A 215 -11.19 10.32 0.00
CA CYS A 215 -10.95 9.92 1.39
C CYS A 215 -10.75 11.13 2.33
N VAL A 216 -11.04 10.95 3.61
CA VAL A 216 -10.79 11.96 4.63
C VAL A 216 -9.37 11.83 5.15
N GLU A 217 -8.63 12.93 5.18
CA GLU A 217 -7.28 13.01 5.72
C GLU A 217 -7.18 12.36 7.12
N ASN A 218 -6.09 11.62 7.36
CA ASN A 218 -5.82 10.88 8.59
C ASN A 218 -6.77 9.70 8.86
N ASN A 219 -7.59 9.29 7.89
CA ASN A 219 -8.28 8.01 7.99
C ASN A 219 -7.36 6.85 7.56
N PHE A 220 -7.54 5.74 8.26
CA PHE A 220 -7.24 4.41 7.78
C PHE A 220 -8.56 3.73 7.38
N GLU A 221 -8.69 3.29 6.13
CA GLU A 221 -9.94 2.75 5.57
C GLU A 221 -9.78 1.30 5.09
N VAL A 222 -10.72 0.42 5.44
CA VAL A 222 -10.73 -1.00 5.04
C VAL A 222 -12.01 -1.29 4.26
N LEU A 223 -11.88 -1.88 3.08
CA LEU A 223 -13.03 -2.31 2.29
C LEU A 223 -13.59 -3.64 2.81
N LEU A 224 -14.87 -3.60 3.16
CA LEU A 224 -15.65 -4.74 3.61
C LEU A 224 -16.54 -5.20 2.45
N GLY A 225 -16.15 -6.30 1.80
CA GLY A 225 -17.00 -7.02 0.87
C GLY A 225 -18.11 -7.77 1.62
N LEU A 226 -19.35 -7.50 1.24
CA LEU A 226 -20.56 -8.10 1.80
C LEU A 226 -21.30 -8.88 0.74
N SER A 227 -22.27 -9.68 1.16
CA SER A 227 -23.08 -10.51 0.25
C SER A 227 -23.80 -9.73 -0.85
N THR A 228 -24.05 -8.43 -0.65
CA THR A 228 -24.85 -7.58 -1.54
C THR A 228 -24.19 -6.25 -1.89
N GLY A 229 -22.87 -6.13 -1.71
CA GLY A 229 -22.14 -4.91 -2.05
C GLY A 229 -20.94 -4.68 -1.15
N THR A 230 -20.50 -3.43 -1.05
CA THR A 230 -19.33 -3.02 -0.30
C THR A 230 -19.64 -1.93 0.70
N LEU A 231 -18.99 -2.00 1.85
CA LEU A 231 -18.88 -0.92 2.83
C LEU A 231 -17.42 -0.59 3.06
N VAL A 232 -17.14 0.63 3.50
CA VAL A 232 -15.81 1.01 3.97
C VAL A 232 -15.87 1.23 5.47
N PHE A 233 -15.08 0.47 6.23
CA PHE A 233 -14.80 0.78 7.62
C PHE A 233 -13.67 1.80 7.67
N PHE A 234 -13.77 2.79 8.56
CA PHE A 234 -12.71 3.78 8.73
C PHE A 234 -12.35 3.97 10.20
N VAL A 235 -11.10 4.37 10.44
CA VAL A 235 -10.60 4.86 11.72
C VAL A 235 -9.85 6.16 11.48
N ASP A 236 -10.27 7.23 12.15
CA ASP A 236 -9.53 8.47 12.25
C ASP A 236 -8.35 8.25 13.21
N LEU A 237 -7.13 8.34 12.69
CA LEU A 237 -5.92 8.02 13.42
C LEU A 237 -5.55 9.07 14.47
N GLY A 238 -6.03 10.31 14.33
CA GLY A 238 -5.75 11.38 15.28
C GLY A 238 -6.64 11.31 16.53
N THR A 239 -7.92 11.00 16.34
CA THR A 239 -8.94 10.94 17.39
C THR A 239 -9.21 9.52 17.89
N LYS A 240 -8.75 8.50 17.17
CA LYS A 240 -9.08 7.08 17.39
C LYS A 240 -10.58 6.80 17.33
N THR A 241 -11.32 7.63 16.61
CA THR A 241 -12.75 7.40 16.36
C THR A 241 -12.92 6.63 15.06
N GLY A 242 -13.95 5.81 14.96
CA GLY A 242 -14.17 5.01 13.76
C GLY A 242 -15.62 4.97 13.34
N GLY A 243 -15.87 4.31 12.22
CA GLY A 243 -17.22 4.21 11.68
C GLY A 243 -17.26 3.57 10.31
N PHE A 244 -18.34 3.83 9.58
CA PHE A 244 -18.59 3.22 8.28
C PHE A 244 -18.99 4.26 7.23
N ARG A 245 -18.59 4.02 5.99
CA ARG A 245 -19.07 4.73 4.81
C ARG A 245 -19.78 3.74 3.90
N GLY A 246 -21.03 4.04 3.60
CA GLY A 246 -21.88 3.28 2.70
C GLY A 246 -22.50 4.17 1.63
N ALA A 247 -23.35 3.58 0.79
CA ALA A 247 -24.10 4.30 -0.24
C ALA A 247 -25.03 5.38 0.35
N ASN A 248 -25.46 5.22 1.60
CA ASN A 248 -26.27 6.19 2.35
C ASN A 248 -25.44 7.19 3.18
N GLY A 249 -24.13 7.30 2.92
CA GLY A 249 -23.26 8.30 3.52
C GLY A 249 -22.35 7.75 4.63
N ARG A 250 -21.84 8.67 5.46
CA ARG A 250 -20.88 8.38 6.52
C ARG A 250 -21.57 8.27 7.88
N TRP A 251 -21.16 7.28 8.65
CA TRP A 251 -21.68 6.93 9.97
C TRP A 251 -20.53 6.92 10.96
N SER A 252 -20.59 7.79 11.97
CA SER A 252 -19.62 7.80 13.07
C SER A 252 -20.13 6.90 14.19
N CYS A 253 -19.27 6.03 14.71
CA CYS A 253 -19.65 5.01 15.66
C CYS A 253 -18.97 5.20 17.02
N ASP A 254 -19.78 5.14 18.07
CA ASP A 254 -19.35 4.87 19.43
C ASP A 254 -19.47 3.37 19.66
N PHE A 255 -18.35 2.66 19.50
CA PHE A 255 -18.31 1.20 19.64
C PHE A 255 -18.56 0.74 21.09
N ALA A 256 -18.17 1.56 22.08
CA ALA A 256 -18.44 1.28 23.48
C ALA A 256 -19.95 1.38 23.79
N ALA A 257 -20.63 2.37 23.19
CA ALA A 257 -22.09 2.51 23.29
C ALA A 257 -22.86 1.67 22.26
N SER A 258 -22.17 0.92 21.39
CA SER A 258 -22.78 0.11 20.32
C SER A 258 -23.74 0.90 19.43
N ARG A 259 -23.32 2.10 19.03
CA ARG A 259 -24.18 3.07 18.37
C ARG A 259 -23.45 3.80 17.26
N CYS A 260 -24.06 3.87 16.08
CA CYS A 260 -23.59 4.69 14.98
C CYS A 260 -24.60 5.78 14.63
N THR A 261 -24.11 6.96 14.28
CA THR A 261 -24.94 8.13 13.92
C THR A 261 -24.43 8.73 12.61
N ASN A 262 -25.33 9.05 11.68
CA ASN A 262 -24.96 9.74 10.44
C ASN A 262 -25.09 11.27 10.58
N THR A 263 -24.76 12.01 9.52
CA THR A 263 -24.85 13.49 9.50
C THR A 263 -26.29 14.02 9.55
N ALA A 264 -27.29 13.20 9.21
CA ALA A 264 -28.71 13.55 9.33
C ALA A 264 -29.26 13.34 10.75
N GLY A 265 -28.48 12.70 11.64
CA GLY A 265 -28.88 12.37 13.00
C GLY A 265 -29.61 11.03 13.13
N ASP A 266 -29.69 10.23 12.05
CA ASP A 266 -30.20 8.86 12.12
C ASP A 266 -29.27 8.00 12.96
N VAL A 267 -29.85 7.04 13.68
CA VAL A 267 -29.12 6.17 14.60
C VAL A 267 -29.31 4.72 14.20
N VAL A 268 -28.20 3.99 14.12
CA VAL A 268 -28.18 2.53 13.97
C VAL A 268 -27.53 1.95 15.22
N MET A 269 -28.25 1.03 15.87
CA MET A 269 -27.67 0.22 16.94
C MET A 269 -26.82 -0.89 16.31
N THR A 270 -25.64 -1.09 16.86
CA THR A 270 -24.71 -2.10 16.39
C THR A 270 -24.52 -3.19 17.45
N PRO A 271 -24.00 -4.37 17.11
CA PRO A 271 -23.48 -5.28 18.13
C PRO A 271 -22.28 -4.64 18.85
N MET A 272 -21.98 -5.08 20.07
CA MET A 272 -20.70 -4.71 20.69
C MET A 272 -19.55 -5.25 19.84
N TYR A 273 -18.61 -4.38 19.51
CA TYR A 273 -17.34 -4.75 18.89
C TYR A 273 -16.27 -4.71 19.97
N ASP A 274 -15.49 -5.78 20.06
CA ASP A 274 -14.31 -5.82 20.91
C ASP A 274 -13.13 -5.39 20.03
N LEU A 275 -13.00 -4.08 19.81
CA LEU A 275 -11.88 -3.45 19.09
C LEU A 275 -10.70 -3.18 20.04
#